data_AF-A0A7S1QTA1-F1
#
_entry.id   AF-A0A7S1QTA1-F1
#
_cell.length_a   1.000
_cell.length_b   1.000
_cell.length_c   1.000
_cell.angle_alpha   90.00
_cell.angle_beta   90.00
_cell.angle_gamma   90.00
#
_symmetry.space_group_name_H-M   'P 1'
#
loop_
_entity.id
_entity.type
_entity.pdbx_description
1 polymer ?
#
loop_
_entity_poly.entity_id
_entity_poly.type
_entity_poly.pdbx_seq_one_letter_code
_entity_poly.pdbx_strand_id
1 'polypeptide(L)'
;MSRAWIALLVVCAMLALCTSAKECRPGPDRHVWKHEKGSFRKQPNGRDWQEVNNDGTLGSLFRQIHQEGTAVVIRNDEREVELLLRDDLCGIKNKGEQQFQQLYGGGWVRIVDCT
;
A
#
# COMPACT_ATOMS: atom_id res chain seq x y z
N MET A 1 -2.47 -23.81 -56.17
CA MET A 1 -2.77 -22.76 -55.16
C MET A 1 -2.73 -23.43 -53.79
N SER A 2 -1.73 -23.06 -53.00
CA SER A 2 -1.09 -23.93 -52.02
C SER A 2 -1.84 -24.00 -50.68
N ARG A 3 -2.20 -25.21 -50.26
CA ARG A 3 -2.86 -25.58 -49.00
C ARG A 3 -2.19 -25.06 -47.71
N ALA A 4 -0.96 -24.56 -47.81
CA ALA A 4 -0.17 -24.00 -46.70
C ALA A 4 -0.74 -22.70 -46.12
N TRP A 5 -1.44 -21.89 -46.91
CA TRP A 5 -1.98 -20.60 -46.46
C TRP A 5 -3.19 -20.75 -45.52
N ILE A 6 -3.98 -21.80 -45.71
CA ILE A 6 -5.17 -22.07 -44.88
C ILE A 6 -4.76 -22.57 -43.49
N ALA A 7 -3.69 -23.37 -43.40
CA ALA A 7 -3.17 -23.85 -42.12
C ALA A 7 -2.61 -22.71 -41.25
N LEU A 8 -2.00 -21.69 -41.87
CA LEU A 8 -1.43 -20.55 -41.15
C LEU A 8 -2.51 -19.66 -40.50
N LEU A 9 -3.66 -19.50 -41.16
CA LEU A 9 -4.79 -18.71 -40.64
C LEU A 9 -5.50 -19.39 -39.45
N VAL A 10 -5.56 -20.72 -39.42
CA VAL A 10 -6.19 -21.48 -38.33
C VAL A 10 -5.33 -21.46 -37.06
N VAL A 11 -4.00 -21.48 -37.18
CA VAL A 11 -3.09 -21.43 -36.02
C VAL A 11 -3.12 -20.05 -35.34
N CYS A 12 -3.32 -18.96 -36.09
CA CYS A 12 -3.39 -17.61 -35.53
C CYS A 12 -4.70 -17.35 -34.75
N ALA A 13 -5.81 -17.99 -35.15
CA ALA A 13 -7.10 -17.84 -34.49
C ALA A 13 -7.18 -18.55 -33.13
N MET A 14 -6.36 -19.59 -32.90
CA MET A 14 -6.36 -20.34 -31.63
C MET A 14 -5.49 -19.71 -30.53
N LEU A 15 -4.62 -18.75 -30.86
CA LEU A 15 -3.82 -18.01 -29.88
C LEU A 15 -4.56 -16.82 -29.24
N ALA A 16 -5.76 -16.48 -29.74
CA ALA A 16 -6.55 -15.36 -29.23
C ALA A 16 -7.53 -15.74 -28.11
N LEU A 17 -7.57 -17.02 -27.72
CA LEU A 17 -8.45 -17.49 -26.65
C LEU A 17 -7.72 -17.39 -25.31
N CYS A 18 -8.19 -16.47 -24.48
CA CYS A 18 -7.88 -16.32 -23.05
C CYS A 18 -6.65 -15.50 -22.65
N THR A 19 -6.45 -14.32 -23.22
CA THR A 19 -5.90 -13.21 -22.42
C THR A 19 -7.05 -12.38 -21.87
N SER A 20 -7.69 -12.87 -20.80
CA SER A 20 -8.47 -11.98 -19.94
C SER A 20 -7.45 -11.09 -19.23
N ALA A 21 -7.16 -9.92 -19.80
CA ALA A 21 -6.34 -8.94 -19.13
C ALA A 21 -7.11 -8.52 -17.87
N LYS A 22 -6.61 -8.94 -16.70
CA LYS A 22 -7.16 -8.49 -15.41
C LYS A 22 -7.18 -6.98 -15.40
N GLU A 23 -8.35 -6.39 -15.19
CA GLU A 23 -8.47 -4.94 -15.21
C GLU A 23 -7.87 -4.42 -13.92
N CYS A 24 -6.65 -3.90 -14.02
CA CYS A 24 -5.93 -3.32 -12.90
C CYS A 24 -6.43 -1.90 -12.66
N ARG A 25 -7.14 -1.67 -11.57
CA ARG A 25 -7.55 -0.32 -11.15
C ARG A 25 -6.61 0.19 -10.06
N PRO A 26 -6.20 1.47 -10.11
CA PRO A 26 -5.55 2.10 -8.98
C PRO A 26 -6.43 1.94 -7.74
N GLY A 27 -5.90 1.31 -6.70
CA GLY A 27 -6.53 1.25 -5.41
C GLY A 27 -6.59 2.65 -4.77
N PRO A 28 -7.36 2.82 -3.70
CA PRO A 28 -7.54 4.12 -3.10
C PRO A 28 -6.21 4.67 -2.56
N ASP A 29 -5.95 5.95 -2.84
CA ASP A 29 -4.70 6.60 -2.49
C ASP A 29 -4.40 6.51 -0.99
N ARG A 30 -3.11 6.33 -0.64
CA ARG A 30 -2.56 6.41 0.72
C ARG A 30 -3.15 5.42 1.74
N HIS A 31 -3.43 4.20 1.29
CA HIS A 31 -3.86 3.13 2.20
C HIS A 31 -2.69 2.35 2.81
N VAL A 32 -1.49 2.46 2.23
CA VAL A 32 -0.29 1.76 2.71
C VAL A 32 0.90 2.70 2.71
N TRP A 33 1.51 2.86 3.88
CA TRP A 33 2.81 3.49 4.05
C TRP A 33 3.86 2.41 4.32
N LYS A 34 4.93 2.35 3.52
CA LYS A 34 5.93 1.26 3.61
C LYS A 34 7.32 1.79 3.94
N HIS A 35 8.05 1.01 4.74
CA HIS A 35 9.46 1.21 5.05
C HIS A 35 10.20 -0.14 5.01
N GLU A 36 11.50 -0.13 5.28
CA GLU A 36 12.38 -1.31 5.27
C GLU A 36 11.96 -2.45 6.21
N LYS A 37 11.31 -2.14 7.34
CA LYS A 37 10.94 -3.12 8.37
C LYS A 37 9.48 -3.58 8.29
N GLY A 38 8.68 -3.00 7.40
CA GLY A 38 7.26 -3.29 7.35
C GLY A 38 6.43 -2.20 6.69
N SER A 39 5.17 -2.11 7.10
CA SER A 39 4.21 -1.14 6.59
C SER A 39 3.15 -0.80 7.62
N PHE A 40 2.57 0.40 7.49
CA PHE A 40 1.32 0.77 8.14
C PHE A 40 0.20 0.72 7.11
N ARG A 41 -0.84 -0.06 7.39
CA ARG A 41 -1.96 -0.29 6.47
C ARG A 41 -3.26 0.22 7.07
N LYS A 42 -3.91 1.15 6.36
CA LYS A 42 -5.21 1.68 6.71
C LYS A 42 -6.25 0.56 6.67
N GLN A 43 -7.00 0.42 7.76
CA GLN A 43 -8.04 -0.58 7.90
C GLN A 43 -9.30 -0.18 7.13
N PRO A 44 -10.19 -1.15 6.79
CA PRO A 44 -11.43 -0.87 6.06
C PRO A 44 -12.35 0.15 6.73
N ASN A 45 -12.24 0.32 8.06
CA ASN A 45 -13.00 1.32 8.79
C ASN A 45 -12.56 2.77 8.54
N GLY A 46 -11.46 2.98 7.78
CA GLY A 46 -10.96 4.27 7.36
C GLY A 46 -10.34 5.12 8.47
N ARG A 47 -10.26 4.63 9.72
CA ARG A 47 -9.74 5.37 10.88
C ARG A 47 -8.56 4.68 11.54
N ASP A 48 -8.54 3.35 11.54
CA ASP A 48 -7.48 2.60 12.18
C ASP A 48 -6.42 2.17 11.17
N TRP A 49 -5.22 1.95 11.69
CA TRP A 49 -4.03 1.58 10.94
C TRP A 49 -3.37 0.40 11.64
N GLN A 50 -3.00 -0.61 10.86
CA GLN A 50 -2.33 -1.81 11.34
C GLN A 50 -0.87 -1.77 10.92
N GLU A 51 0.04 -1.85 11.88
CA GLU A 51 1.43 -2.14 11.61
C GLU A 51 1.54 -3.60 11.15
N VAL A 52 2.31 -3.83 10.09
CA VAL A 52 2.58 -5.14 9.53
C VAL A 52 4.08 -5.22 9.31
N ASN A 53 4.73 -6.16 10.00
CA ASN A 53 6.16 -6.38 9.87
C ASN A 53 6.52 -6.94 8.48
N ASN A 54 7.81 -6.94 8.15
CA ASN A 54 8.27 -7.42 6.84
C ASN A 54 7.98 -8.91 6.58
N ASP A 55 7.84 -9.72 7.63
CA ASP A 55 7.43 -11.13 7.55
C ASP A 55 5.90 -11.32 7.41
N GLY A 56 5.14 -10.23 7.40
CA GLY A 56 3.69 -10.24 7.31
C GLY A 56 2.97 -10.40 8.66
N THR A 57 3.70 -10.51 9.77
CA THR A 57 3.08 -10.56 11.11
C THR A 57 2.46 -9.21 11.47
N LEU A 58 1.33 -9.27 12.18
CA LEU A 58 0.61 -8.08 12.62
C LEU A 58 1.29 -7.52 13.88
N GLY A 59 1.61 -6.23 13.84
CA GLY A 59 2.13 -5.45 14.95
C GLY A 59 1.06 -4.63 15.66
N SER A 60 1.44 -3.43 16.11
CA SER A 60 0.55 -2.52 16.84
C SER A 60 -0.58 -1.96 15.97
N LEU A 61 -1.74 -1.74 16.60
CA LEU A 61 -2.84 -0.94 16.04
C LEU A 61 -2.66 0.54 16.38
N PHE A 62 -3.02 1.41 15.45
CA PHE A 62 -2.98 2.86 15.60
C PHE A 62 -4.29 3.46 15.14
N ARG A 63 -4.66 4.61 15.71
CA ARG A 63 -5.81 5.40 15.29
C ARG A 63 -5.34 6.66 14.59
N GLN A 64 -5.90 6.97 13.42
CA GLN A 64 -5.69 8.24 12.75
C GLN A 64 -6.32 9.37 13.58
N ILE A 65 -5.50 10.36 13.93
CA ILE A 65 -5.93 11.52 14.73
C ILE A 65 -5.88 12.82 13.94
N HIS A 66 -5.09 12.88 12.87
CA HIS A 66 -4.98 14.07 12.02
C HIS A 66 -4.56 13.71 10.61
N GLN A 67 -4.96 14.53 9.64
CA GLN A 67 -4.50 14.43 8.26
C GLN A 67 -4.49 15.82 7.63
N GLU A 68 -3.35 16.19 7.05
CA GLU A 68 -3.16 17.45 6.34
C GLU A 68 -2.36 17.17 5.06
N GLY A 69 -2.92 17.53 3.90
CA GLY A 69 -2.28 17.22 2.62
C GLY A 69 -1.98 15.72 2.49
N THR A 70 -0.72 15.37 2.24
CA THR A 70 -0.20 13.98 2.18
C THR A 70 0.23 13.42 3.53
N ALA A 71 0.28 14.25 4.57
CA ALA A 71 0.72 13.86 5.89
C ALA A 71 -0.44 13.27 6.71
N VAL A 72 -0.18 12.14 7.38
CA VAL A 72 -1.14 11.48 8.27
C VAL A 72 -0.51 11.30 9.64
N VAL A 73 -1.21 11.70 10.70
CA VAL A 73 -0.79 11.42 12.07
C VAL A 73 -1.65 10.31 12.65
N ILE A 74 -0.99 9.24 13.11
CA ILE A 74 -1.62 8.10 13.76
C ILE A 74 -1.08 7.97 15.19
N ARG A 75 -1.92 7.53 16.13
CA ARG A 75 -1.56 7.39 17.55
C ARG A 75 -1.79 5.96 18.02
N ASN A 76 -0.88 5.44 18.81
CA ASN A 76 -1.10 4.24 19.61
C ASN A 76 -1.18 4.65 21.09
N ASP A 77 -2.34 4.45 21.70
CA ASP A 77 -2.60 4.86 23.08
C ASP A 77 -1.87 3.96 24.10
N GLU A 78 -1.65 2.68 23.79
CA GLU A 78 -0.97 1.72 24.69
C GLU A 78 0.52 2.01 24.85
N ARG A 79 1.17 2.45 23.76
CA ARG A 79 2.58 2.81 23.70
C ARG A 79 2.83 4.28 24.00
N GLU A 80 1.75 5.07 24.08
CA GLU A 80 1.79 6.52 24.26
C GLU A 80 2.65 7.25 23.20
N VAL A 81 2.55 6.82 21.94
CA VAL A 81 3.30 7.39 20.81
C VAL A 81 2.40 7.89 19.69
N GLU A 82 2.86 8.93 19.00
CA GLU A 82 2.32 9.40 17.73
C GLU A 82 3.32 9.14 16.61
N LEU A 83 2.81 8.74 15.45
CA LEU A 83 3.58 8.62 14.22
C LEU A 83 3.06 9.59 13.17
N LEU A 84 3.98 10.32 12.55
CA LEU A 84 3.74 11.20 11.41
C LEU A 84 4.20 10.49 10.13
N LEU A 85 3.26 10.10 9.27
CA LEU A 85 3.52 9.48 7.98
C LEU A 85 3.52 10.55 6.88
N ARG A 86 4.65 10.78 6.21
CA ARG A 86 4.83 11.71 5.10
C ARG A 86 5.21 10.98 3.81
N ASP A 87 5.30 11.67 2.68
CA ASP A 87 5.65 11.04 1.40
C ASP A 87 7.03 10.35 1.39
N ASP A 88 7.96 10.81 2.23
CA ASP A 88 9.38 10.43 2.23
C ASP A 88 9.90 9.87 3.57
N LEU A 89 9.16 10.07 4.66
CA LEU A 89 9.60 9.66 6.00
C LEU A 89 8.44 9.37 6.96
N CYS A 90 8.78 8.66 8.04
CA CYS A 90 7.95 8.50 9.22
C CYS A 90 8.66 9.13 10.41
N GLY A 91 7.97 10.05 11.10
CA GLY A 91 8.41 10.60 12.38
C GLY A 91 7.72 9.94 13.56
N ILE A 92 8.38 9.85 14.71
CA ILE A 92 7.82 9.42 15.99
C ILE A 92 7.87 10.57 16.99
N LYS A 93 6.83 10.69 17.82
CA LYS A 93 6.78 11.59 18.96
C LYS A 93 6.26 10.83 20.17
N ASN A 94 7.08 10.71 21.19
CA ASN A 94 6.70 10.12 22.47
C ASN A 94 5.94 11.12 23.32
N LYS A 95 5.22 10.62 24.33
CA LYS A 95 4.57 11.46 25.33
C LYS A 95 5.57 12.41 25.99
N GLY A 96 5.22 13.70 26.01
CA GLY A 96 6.04 14.77 26.58
C GLY A 96 7.04 15.41 25.61
N GLU A 97 7.28 14.79 24.45
CA GLU A 97 8.08 15.41 23.40
C GLU A 97 7.24 16.45 22.64
N GLN A 98 7.88 17.57 22.28
CA GLN A 98 7.23 18.63 21.50
C GLN A 98 7.37 18.43 19.99
N GLN A 99 8.37 17.65 19.56
CA GLN A 99 8.76 17.53 18.15
C GLN A 99 8.88 16.08 17.74
N PHE A 100 8.52 15.78 16.50
CA PHE A 100 8.74 14.47 15.90
C PHE A 100 10.23 14.27 15.59
N GLN A 101 10.77 13.11 15.95
CA GLN A 101 12.07 12.62 15.52
C GLN A 101 11.90 11.66 14.36
N GLN A 102 12.84 11.63 13.40
CA GLN A 102 12.77 10.69 12.29
C GLN A 102 12.91 9.25 12.81
N LEU A 103 11.96 8.39 12.46
CA LEU A 103 11.96 6.96 12.81
C LEU A 103 12.36 6.11 11.60
N TYR A 104 11.73 6.31 10.45
CA TYR A 104 11.97 5.52 9.23
C TYR A 104 12.05 6.41 7.99
N GLY A 105 12.85 5.98 7.01
CA GLY A 105 12.68 6.38 5.61
C GLY A 105 11.68 5.44 4.93
N GLY A 106 10.82 5.98 4.06
CA GLY A 106 9.77 5.19 3.41
C GLY A 106 8.85 6.05 2.56
N GLY A 107 7.65 5.55 2.26
CA GLY A 107 6.67 6.31 1.50
C GLY A 107 5.36 5.58 1.22
N TRP A 108 4.44 6.30 0.59
CA TRP A 108 3.15 5.76 0.17
C TRP A 108 3.30 4.78 -0.98
N VAL A 109 2.66 3.63 -0.85
CA VAL A 109 2.58 2.62 -1.92
C VAL A 109 1.25 2.77 -2.63
N ARG A 110 1.30 2.92 -3.95
CA ARG A 110 0.10 2.78 -4.80
C ARG A 110 -0.25 1.30 -4.87
N ILE A 111 -1.37 0.93 -4.28
CA ILE A 111 -1.92 -0.42 -4.47
C ILE A 111 -2.61 -0.44 -5.82
N VAL A 112 -2.42 -1.51 -6.57
CA VAL A 112 -3.14 -1.76 -7.82
C VAL A 112 -3.94 -3.03 -7.62
N ASP A 113 -5.26 -2.90 -7.70
CA ASP A 113 -6.19 -4.03 -7.60
C ASP A 113 -6.41 -4.59 -9.00
N CYS A 114 -5.88 -5.79 -9.26
CA CYS A 114 -6.06 -6.49 -10.53
C CYS A 114 -7.03 -7.67 -10.33
N THR A 115 -8.29 -7.48 -10.72
CA THR A 115 -9.33 -8.53 -10.72
C THR A 115 -9.43 -9.22 -12.07
#